data_AF-K1UKC7-F1
#
_entry.id   AF-K1UKC7-F1
#
_cell.length_a   1.000
_cell.length_b   1.000
_cell.length_c   1.000
_cell.angle_alpha   90.00
_cell.angle_beta   90.00
_cell.angle_gamma   90.00
#
_symmetry.space_group_name_H-M   'P 1'
#
loop_
_entity.id
_entity.type
_entity.pdbx_description
1 polymer ?
#
loop_
_entity_poly.entity_id
_entity_poly.type
_entity_poly.pdbx_seq_one_letter_code
_entity_poly.pdbx_strand_id
1 'polypeptide(L)'
;MVVLYQTSDAGNAIRNYNRNYIRGNNKLGIMQIVGENGEAIYKTEEIAVKAARGYTCVRTPIELENATWYIESYIRTAELMQDFVKIALVILLVAVLIFTLAGYFAGYFIRQIVNPIGELSDGLKQIEDGKMDIHIAPQGQAEIRGVIHHFNAMARSLKS
;
A
#
# COMPACT_ATOMS: atom_id res chain seq x y z
N MET A 1 -24.83 31.99 32.19
CA MET A 1 -24.60 32.13 30.73
C MET A 1 -23.16 32.54 30.37
N VAL A 2 -22.49 33.45 31.11
CA VAL A 2 -21.03 33.71 30.98
C VAL A 2 -20.18 32.86 31.97
N VAL A 3 -20.82 32.38 33.04
CA VAL A 3 -20.15 31.71 34.17
C VAL A 3 -19.55 30.36 33.80
N LEU A 4 -20.21 29.55 32.95
CA LEU A 4 -19.67 28.25 32.51
C LEU A 4 -18.32 28.42 31.77
N TYR A 5 -18.15 29.54 31.07
CA TYR A 5 -16.93 29.86 30.32
C TYR A 5 -15.76 30.28 31.21
N GLN A 6 -16.06 30.98 32.31
CA GLN A 6 -15.06 31.41 33.30
C GLN A 6 -14.72 30.32 34.31
N THR A 7 -15.64 29.39 34.61
CA THR A 7 -15.41 28.31 35.58
C THR A 7 -14.89 27.01 34.96
N SER A 8 -15.12 26.76 33.66
CA SER A 8 -14.79 25.46 33.04
C SER A 8 -13.40 25.37 32.40
N ASP A 9 -12.61 26.44 32.36
CA ASP A 9 -11.29 26.50 31.69
C ASP A 9 -11.31 26.09 30.18
N ALA A 10 -12.51 25.92 29.61
CA ALA A 10 -12.73 25.35 28.28
C ALA A 10 -12.16 26.24 27.17
N GLY A 11 -12.23 27.57 27.33
CA GLY A 11 -11.61 28.51 26.40
C GLY A 11 -10.08 28.38 26.36
N ASN A 12 -9.44 28.17 27.52
CA ASN A 12 -7.99 27.96 27.61
C ASN A 12 -7.59 26.58 27.05
N ALA A 13 -8.40 25.55 27.30
CA ALA A 13 -8.20 24.22 26.74
C ALA A 13 -8.23 24.25 25.20
N ILE A 14 -9.25 24.88 24.61
CA ILE A 14 -9.38 25.03 23.14
C ILE A 14 -8.23 25.88 22.58
N ARG A 15 -7.86 26.97 23.26
CA ARG A 15 -6.73 27.82 22.86
C ARG A 15 -5.40 27.05 22.85
N ASN A 16 -5.13 26.26 23.88
CA ASN A 16 -3.92 25.45 23.99
C ASN A 16 -3.91 24.32 22.94
N TYR A 17 -5.05 23.67 22.72
CA TYR A 17 -5.23 22.66 21.68
C TYR A 17 -4.93 23.22 20.28
N ASN A 18 -5.53 24.36 19.93
CA ASN A 18 -5.33 25.02 18.64
C ASN A 18 -3.87 25.49 18.48
N ARG A 19 -3.26 26.02 19.55
CA ARG A 19 -1.83 26.40 19.55
C ARG A 19 -0.92 25.20 19.30
N ASN A 20 -1.23 24.04 19.88
CA ASN A 20 -0.47 22.80 19.65
C ASN A 20 -0.62 22.29 18.22
N TYR A 21 -1.80 22.47 17.60
CA TYR A 21 -2.00 22.16 16.18
C TYR A 21 -1.15 23.07 15.27
N ILE A 22 -1.15 24.38 15.52
CA ILE A 22 -0.32 25.35 14.77
C ILE A 22 1.17 25.03 14.89
N ARG A 23 1.61 24.59 16.07
CA ARG A 23 3.00 24.19 16.33
C ARG A 23 3.37 22.82 15.73
N GLY A 24 2.42 22.10 15.12
CA GLY A 24 2.63 20.75 14.59
C GLY A 24 2.74 19.65 15.65
N ASN A 25 2.50 19.98 16.93
CA ASN A 25 2.50 19.02 18.04
C ASN A 25 1.21 18.18 18.08
N ASN A 26 0.18 18.63 17.37
CA ASN A 26 -1.09 17.94 17.24
C ASN A 26 -1.52 17.95 15.76
N LYS A 27 -2.07 16.83 15.27
CA LYS A 27 -2.60 16.69 13.90
C LYS A 27 -4.14 16.62 13.87
N LEU A 28 -4.79 16.77 15.02
CA LEU A 28 -6.24 16.59 15.20
C LEU A 28 -7.06 17.84 14.87
N GLY A 29 -6.47 18.81 14.18
CA GLY A 29 -7.20 19.95 13.64
C GLY A 29 -7.36 21.13 14.59
N ILE A 30 -8.25 22.03 14.19
CA ILE A 30 -8.62 23.24 14.94
C ILE A 30 -10.03 23.10 15.45
N MET A 31 -10.26 23.41 16.72
CA MET A 31 -11.56 23.38 17.34
C MET A 31 -12.14 24.80 17.47
N GLN A 32 -13.42 24.95 17.11
CA GLN A 32 -14.22 26.15 17.35
C GLN A 32 -15.59 25.78 17.92
N ILE A 33 -16.21 26.72 18.64
CA ILE A 33 -17.58 26.56 19.16
C ILE A 33 -18.50 27.46 18.37
N VAL A 34 -19.59 26.88 17.88
CA VAL A 34 -20.58 27.53 17.03
C VAL A 34 -21.96 27.37 17.64
N GLY A 35 -22.75 28.45 17.67
CA GLY A 35 -24.14 28.41 18.12
C GLY A 35 -25.07 27.85 17.04
N GLU A 36 -26.35 27.68 17.38
CA GLU A 36 -27.41 27.21 16.47
C GLU A 36 -27.47 27.98 15.13
N ASN A 37 -27.14 29.27 15.15
CA ASN A 37 -27.21 30.14 13.97
C ASN A 37 -25.98 30.04 13.04
N GLY A 38 -25.01 29.16 13.34
CA GLY A 38 -23.73 29.12 12.62
C GLY A 38 -22.77 30.26 13.01
N GLU A 39 -23.17 31.11 13.96
CA GLU A 39 -22.32 32.15 14.52
C GLU A 39 -21.32 31.54 15.51
N ALA A 40 -20.04 31.87 15.34
CA ALA A 40 -19.02 31.30 16.19
C ALA A 40 -18.97 32.02 17.53
N ILE A 41 -19.40 31.32 18.57
CA ILE A 41 -19.35 31.77 19.97
C ILE A 41 -17.88 31.86 20.41
N TYR A 42 -17.02 31.00 19.88
CA TYR A 42 -15.58 31.06 20.14
C TYR A 42 -14.75 30.68 18.92
N LYS A 43 -13.87 31.60 18.54
CA LYS A 43 -12.82 31.43 17.54
C LYS A 43 -11.48 31.85 18.14
N THR A 44 -10.43 31.14 17.79
CA THR A 44 -9.07 31.63 18.02
C THR A 44 -8.71 32.58 16.86
N GLU A 45 -8.36 33.83 17.16
CA GLU A 45 -8.17 34.92 16.18
C GLU A 45 -7.16 34.59 15.05
N GLU A 46 -6.23 33.67 15.30
CA GLU A 46 -5.18 33.32 14.32
C GLU A 46 -5.68 32.61 13.07
N ILE A 47 -6.88 32.02 13.05
CA ILE A 47 -7.29 31.19 11.91
C ILE A 47 -8.75 31.44 11.52
N ALA A 48 -8.91 32.13 10.39
CA ALA A 48 -10.15 32.13 9.62
C ALA A 48 -10.34 30.72 9.02
N VAL A 49 -10.90 29.80 9.80
CA VAL A 49 -11.34 28.49 9.31
C VAL A 49 -12.59 28.72 8.45
N LYS A 50 -12.38 29.24 7.24
CA LYS A 50 -13.35 29.03 6.17
C LYS A 50 -13.37 27.53 5.93
N ALA A 51 -14.56 26.95 5.85
CA ALA A 51 -14.80 25.59 5.37
C ALA A 51 -14.31 25.44 3.92
N ALA A 52 -13.00 25.52 3.73
CA ALA A 52 -12.34 25.42 2.46
C ALA A 52 -12.20 23.93 2.14
N ARG A 53 -12.33 23.63 0.85
CA ARG A 53 -12.18 22.29 0.27
C ARG A 53 -10.90 21.61 0.80
N GLY A 54 -11.02 20.46 1.44
CA GLY A 54 -9.87 19.69 1.98
C GLY A 54 -9.76 19.62 3.52
N TYR A 55 -10.78 20.08 4.25
CA TYR A 55 -10.93 19.84 5.69
C TYR A 55 -12.12 18.93 5.97
N THR A 56 -11.93 17.96 6.87
CA THR A 56 -13.02 17.18 7.44
C THR A 56 -13.51 17.91 8.68
N CYS A 57 -14.79 18.32 8.69
CA CYS A 57 -15.42 18.95 9.84
C CYS A 57 -16.23 17.91 10.61
N VAL A 58 -15.89 17.71 11.89
CA VAL A 58 -16.67 16.92 12.83
C VAL A 58 -17.47 17.88 13.70
N ARG A 59 -18.80 17.72 13.69
CA ARG A 59 -19.73 18.51 14.51
C ARG A 59 -20.24 17.64 15.65
N THR A 60 -20.02 18.05 16.89
CA THR A 60 -20.57 17.40 18.07
C THR A 60 -21.60 18.32 18.73
N PRO A 61 -22.88 17.92 18.82
CA PRO A 61 -23.89 18.72 19.50
C PRO A 61 -23.68 18.67 21.02
N ILE A 62 -23.90 19.80 21.65
CA ILE A 62 -23.97 19.97 23.10
C ILE A 62 -25.35 20.56 23.40
N GLU A 63 -26.22 19.74 23.97
CA GLU A 63 -27.54 20.16 24.42
C GLU A 63 -27.41 20.75 25.83
N LEU A 64 -27.58 22.06 25.96
CA LEU A 64 -27.86 22.70 27.24
C LEU A 64 -29.35 23.02 27.28
N GLU A 65 -29.96 22.98 28.48
CA GLU A 65 -31.41 23.06 28.72
C GLU A 65 -32.19 24.11 27.88
N ASN A 66 -31.56 25.20 27.43
CA ASN A 66 -32.18 26.24 26.58
C ASN A 66 -31.37 26.62 25.30
N ALA A 67 -30.31 25.90 24.91
CA ALA A 67 -29.56 26.17 23.68
C ALA A 67 -28.70 24.97 23.23
N THR A 68 -28.72 24.65 21.92
CA THR A 68 -27.80 23.67 21.31
C THR A 68 -26.54 24.37 20.80
N TRP A 69 -25.38 24.00 21.32
CA TRP A 69 -24.09 24.45 20.79
C TRP A 69 -23.41 23.33 20.03
N TYR A 70 -22.59 23.68 19.05
CA TYR A 70 -21.83 22.71 18.26
C TYR A 70 -20.34 22.95 18.46
N ILE A 71 -19.63 21.91 18.89
CA ILE A 71 -18.18 21.87 18.75
C ILE A 71 -17.87 21.43 17.33
N GLU A 72 -17.21 22.30 16.57
CA GLU A 72 -16.70 21.97 15.24
C GLU A 72 -15.18 21.75 15.31
N SER A 73 -14.73 20.56 14.93
CA SER A 73 -13.30 20.25 14.76
C SER A 73 -12.97 20.13 13.27
N TYR A 74 -11.99 20.89 12.81
CA TYR A 74 -11.54 20.93 11.43
C TYR A 74 -10.18 20.29 11.28
N ILE A 75 -10.15 19.09 10.70
CA ILE A 75 -8.93 18.32 10.48
C ILE A 75 -8.51 18.47 9.01
N ARG A 76 -7.26 18.86 8.74
CA ARG A 76 -6.75 18.92 7.36
C ARG A 76 -6.59 17.50 6.83
N THR A 77 -7.38 17.12 5.83
CA THR A 77 -7.33 15.77 5.24
C THR A 77 -5.97 15.45 4.62
N ALA A 78 -5.28 16.47 4.08
CA ALA A 78 -3.95 16.31 3.48
C ALA A 78 -2.87 15.88 4.50
N GLU A 79 -2.96 16.33 5.76
CA GLU A 79 -2.00 15.96 6.81
C GLU A 79 -2.20 14.51 7.28
N LEU A 80 -3.45 14.00 7.27
CA LEU A 80 -3.71 12.59 7.52
C LEU A 80 -3.23 11.70 6.38
N MET A 81 -3.44 12.12 5.13
CA MET A 81 -3.12 11.28 3.97
C MET A 81 -1.63 11.24 3.64
N GLN A 82 -0.82 12.24 4.03
CA GLN A 82 0.59 12.28 3.65
C GLN A 82 1.39 11.11 4.20
N ASP A 83 1.16 10.71 5.45
CA ASP A 83 1.85 9.57 6.05
C ASP A 83 1.33 8.24 5.45
N PHE A 84 0.04 8.17 5.13
CA PHE A 84 -0.56 7.03 4.45
C PHE A 84 0.02 6.82 3.05
N VAL A 85 0.18 7.89 2.26
CA VAL A 85 0.74 7.81 0.90
C VAL A 85 2.20 7.35 0.91
N LYS A 86 3.00 7.80 1.88
CA LYS A 86 4.39 7.33 2.03
C LYS A 86 4.44 5.82 2.28
N ILE A 87 3.61 5.31 3.20
CA ILE A 87 3.53 3.88 3.50
C ILE A 87 3.03 3.10 2.29
N ALA A 88 1.98 3.60 1.62
CA ALA A 88 1.43 2.98 0.42
C ALA A 88 2.47 2.89 -0.71
N LEU A 89 3.31 3.92 -0.88
CA LEU A 89 4.38 3.92 -1.89
C LEU A 89 5.45 2.87 -1.56
N VAL A 90 5.83 2.72 -0.28
CA VAL A 90 6.76 1.65 0.14
C VAL A 90 6.18 0.27 -0.13
N ILE A 91 4.90 0.03 0.21
CA ILE A 91 4.22 -1.25 -0.06
C ILE A 91 4.18 -1.53 -1.56
N LEU A 92 3.87 -0.52 -2.38
CA LEU A 92 3.85 -0.65 -3.84
C LEU A 92 5.23 -1.01 -4.39
N LEU A 93 6.29 -0.37 -3.89
CA LEU A 93 7.67 -0.69 -4.29
C LEU A 93 8.02 -2.15 -3.98
N VAL A 94 7.66 -2.63 -2.78
CA VAL A 94 7.87 -4.03 -2.39
C VAL A 94 7.07 -4.97 -3.27
N ALA A 95 5.81 -4.66 -3.58
CA ALA A 95 4.99 -5.47 -4.47
C ALA A 95 5.62 -5.58 -5.88
N VAL A 96 6.03 -4.45 -6.47
CA VAL A 96 6.70 -4.42 -7.78
C VAL A 96 7.99 -5.23 -7.76
N LEU A 97 8.78 -5.12 -6.68
CA LEU A 97 10.00 -5.89 -6.53
C LEU A 97 9.71 -7.41 -6.53
N ILE A 98 8.70 -7.84 -5.76
CA ILE A 98 8.28 -9.25 -5.70
C ILE A 98 7.79 -9.74 -7.06
N PHE A 99 6.96 -8.96 -7.77
CA PHE A 99 6.49 -9.34 -9.11
C PHE A 99 7.63 -9.44 -10.12
N THR A 100 8.60 -8.53 -10.04
CA THR A 100 9.79 -8.55 -10.91
C THR A 100 10.62 -9.80 -10.65
N LEU A 101 10.87 -10.13 -9.38
CA LEU A 101 11.57 -11.35 -8.98
C LEU A 101 10.82 -12.60 -9.43
N ALA A 102 9.50 -12.65 -9.22
CA ALA A 102 8.67 -13.77 -9.63
C ALA A 102 8.70 -13.98 -11.15
N GLY A 103 8.59 -12.90 -11.94
CA GLY A 103 8.71 -12.97 -13.40
C GLY A 103 10.10 -13.41 -13.85
N TYR A 104 11.15 -12.91 -13.19
CA TYR A 104 12.53 -13.32 -13.45
C TYR A 104 12.73 -14.82 -13.18
N PHE A 105 12.29 -15.30 -12.02
CA PHE A 105 12.37 -16.73 -11.66
C PHE A 105 11.53 -17.61 -12.58
N ALA A 106 10.32 -17.20 -12.95
CA ALA A 106 9.49 -17.93 -13.89
C ALA A 106 10.17 -18.05 -15.27
N GLY A 107 10.72 -16.96 -15.79
CA GLY A 107 11.46 -16.97 -17.06
C GLY A 107 12.72 -17.84 -17.00
N TYR A 108 13.45 -17.77 -15.89
CA TYR A 108 14.60 -18.65 -15.62
C TYR A 108 14.18 -20.14 -15.60
N PHE A 109 13.10 -20.47 -14.88
CA PHE A 109 12.58 -21.83 -14.74
C PHE A 109 12.16 -22.43 -16.09
N ILE A 110 11.45 -21.65 -16.92
CA ILE A 110 11.02 -22.10 -18.24
C ILE A 110 12.24 -22.44 -19.11
N ARG A 111 13.23 -21.54 -19.16
CA ARG A 111 14.42 -21.75 -20.00
C ARG A 111 15.32 -22.88 -19.50
N GLN A 112 15.46 -23.04 -18.18
CA GLN A 112 16.41 -23.99 -17.61
C GLN A 112 15.86 -25.39 -17.36
N ILE A 113 14.54 -25.54 -17.20
CA ILE A 113 13.92 -26.81 -16.84
C ILE A 113 12.86 -27.20 -17.87
N VAL A 114 11.87 -26.34 -18.11
CA VAL A 114 10.70 -26.70 -18.95
C VAL A 114 11.11 -26.96 -20.40
N ASN A 115 11.89 -26.05 -21.00
CA ASN A 115 12.31 -26.19 -22.40
C ASN A 115 13.16 -27.46 -22.64
N PRO A 116 14.21 -27.74 -21.86
CA PRO A 116 14.98 -28.99 -22.02
C PRO A 116 14.14 -30.25 -21.81
N ILE A 117 13.17 -30.24 -20.89
CA ILE A 117 12.25 -31.38 -20.69
C ILE A 117 11.35 -31.58 -21.91
N GLY A 118 10.87 -30.49 -22.52
CA GLY A 118 10.13 -30.54 -23.78
C GLY A 118 10.95 -31.18 -24.90
N GLU A 119 12.20 -30.71 -25.09
CA GLU A 119 13.12 -31.28 -26.09
C GLU A 119 13.40 -32.77 -25.85
N LEU A 120 13.58 -33.18 -24.58
CA LEU A 120 13.75 -34.59 -24.20
C LEU A 120 12.51 -35.44 -24.52
N SER A 121 11.32 -34.92 -24.22
CA SER A 121 10.05 -35.60 -24.52
C SER A 121 9.87 -35.81 -26.02
N ASP A 122 10.18 -34.80 -26.82
CA ASP A 122 10.09 -34.89 -28.29
C ASP A 122 11.16 -35.81 -28.88
N GLY A 123 12.36 -35.82 -28.29
CA GLY A 123 13.42 -36.76 -28.66
C GLY A 123 13.03 -38.21 -28.37
N LEU A 124 12.43 -38.49 -27.21
CA LEU A 124 11.95 -39.83 -26.86
C LEU A 124 10.90 -40.35 -27.85
N LYS A 125 9.93 -39.52 -28.25
CA LYS A 125 8.93 -39.89 -29.26
C LYS A 125 9.56 -40.26 -30.60
N GLN A 126 10.57 -39.51 -31.04
CA GLN A 126 11.23 -39.81 -32.31
C GLN A 126 12.04 -41.12 -32.27
N ILE A 127 12.60 -41.50 -31.09
CA ILE A 127 13.22 -42.83 -30.90
C ILE A 127 12.16 -43.93 -31.01
N GLU A 128 10.97 -43.73 -30.41
CA GLU A 128 9.83 -44.64 -30.52
C GLU A 128 9.38 -44.82 -31.97
N ASP A 129 9.40 -43.75 -32.76
CA ASP A 129 9.13 -43.75 -34.21
C ASP A 129 10.27 -44.37 -35.06
N GLY A 130 11.31 -44.92 -34.43
CA GLY A 130 12.42 -45.62 -35.10
C GLY A 130 13.52 -44.70 -35.62
N LYS A 131 13.50 -43.40 -35.31
CA LYS A 131 14.58 -42.46 -35.68
C LYS A 131 15.60 -42.38 -34.54
N MET A 132 16.74 -43.03 -34.71
CA MET A 132 17.76 -43.11 -33.66
C MET A 132 18.92 -42.11 -33.81
N ASP A 133 18.88 -41.24 -34.83
CA ASP A 133 19.93 -40.24 -35.09
C ASP A 133 19.68 -38.89 -34.39
N ILE A 134 19.08 -38.94 -33.19
CA ILE A 134 18.70 -37.75 -32.44
C ILE A 134 19.81 -37.42 -31.45
N HIS A 135 20.28 -36.17 -31.50
CA HIS A 135 21.23 -35.63 -30.55
C HIS A 135 20.67 -34.35 -29.96
N ILE A 136 20.39 -34.36 -28.65
CA ILE A 136 19.93 -33.17 -27.93
C ILE A 136 21.15 -32.45 -27.36
N ALA A 137 21.29 -31.16 -27.65
CA ALA A 137 22.37 -30.35 -27.10
C ALA A 137 22.22 -30.21 -25.57
N PRO A 138 23.30 -30.26 -24.79
CA PRO A 138 23.22 -30.14 -23.33
C PRO A 138 22.79 -28.73 -22.90
N GLN A 139 21.51 -28.57 -22.59
CA GLN A 139 20.89 -27.33 -22.12
C GLN A 139 20.34 -27.48 -20.69
N GLY A 140 20.20 -26.37 -19.95
CA GLY A 140 19.65 -26.35 -18.60
C GLY A 140 20.67 -26.52 -17.46
N GLN A 141 20.17 -26.85 -16.27
CA GLN A 141 20.98 -27.06 -15.05
C GLN A 141 21.91 -28.27 -15.15
N ALA A 142 22.85 -28.39 -14.22
CA ALA A 142 23.81 -29.51 -14.19
C ALA A 142 23.10 -30.87 -14.20
N GLU A 143 22.02 -30.99 -13.42
CA GLU A 143 21.18 -32.18 -13.34
C GLU A 143 20.51 -32.49 -14.68
N ILE A 144 19.88 -31.49 -15.30
CA ILE A 144 19.20 -31.61 -16.60
C ILE A 144 20.19 -31.98 -17.71
N ARG A 145 21.37 -31.37 -17.73
CA ARG A 145 22.45 -31.74 -18.65
C ARG A 145 22.93 -33.17 -18.45
N GLY A 146 22.98 -33.65 -17.19
CA GLY A 146 23.26 -35.05 -16.88
C GLY A 146 22.23 -35.99 -17.50
N VAL A 147 20.94 -35.66 -17.38
CA VAL A 147 19.85 -36.44 -18.00
C VAL A 147 19.98 -36.46 -19.53
N ILE A 148 20.25 -35.32 -20.18
CA ILE A 148 20.48 -35.23 -21.63
C ILE A 148 21.66 -36.11 -22.06
N HIS A 149 22.73 -36.14 -21.26
CA HIS A 149 23.89 -36.98 -21.55
C HIS A 149 23.54 -38.48 -21.55
N HIS A 150 22.78 -38.94 -20.54
CA HIS A 150 22.32 -40.32 -20.47
C HIS A 150 21.34 -40.67 -21.61
N PHE A 151 20.44 -39.76 -21.97
CA PHE A 151 19.54 -39.93 -23.11
C PHE A 151 20.33 -40.14 -24.42
N ASN A 152 21.30 -39.26 -24.70
CA ASN A 152 22.12 -39.36 -25.91
C ASN A 152 22.99 -40.63 -25.95
N ALA A 153 23.38 -41.17 -24.79
CA ALA A 153 24.10 -42.45 -24.71
C ALA A 153 23.18 -43.63 -25.04
N MET A 154 21.93 -43.60 -24.55
CA MET A 154 20.90 -44.60 -24.84
C MET A 154 20.55 -44.63 -26.33
N ALA A 155 20.29 -43.47 -26.92
CA ALA A 155 20.01 -43.35 -28.36
C ALA A 155 21.14 -43.96 -29.23
N ARG A 156 22.40 -43.71 -28.84
CA ARG A 156 23.57 -44.31 -29.50
C ARG A 156 23.64 -45.82 -29.35
N SER A 157 23.31 -46.37 -28.18
CA SER A 157 23.33 -47.82 -27.96
C SER A 157 22.27 -48.56 -28.77
N LEU A 158 21.13 -47.93 -29.06
CA LEU A 158 20.06 -48.52 -29.87
C LEU A 158 20.34 -48.49 -31.37
N LYS A 159 21.18 -47.55 -31.83
CA LYS A 159 21.64 -47.46 -33.22
C LYS A 159 22.67 -48.55 -33.58
N SER A 160 23.33 -49.13 -32.58
CA SER A 160 24.35 -50.19 -32.72
C SER A 160 23.74 -51.57 -32.68
#